data_AF-A0A661NXD9-F1
#
_entry.id   AF-A0A661NXD9-F1
#
_cell.length_a   1.000
_cell.length_b   1.000
_cell.length_c   1.000
_cell.angle_alpha   90.00
_cell.angle_beta   90.00
_cell.angle_gamma   90.00
#
_symmetry.space_group_name_H-M   'P 1'
#
loop_
_entity.id
_entity.type
_entity.pdbx_description
1 polymer ?
#
loop_
_entity_poly.entity_id
_entity_poly.type
_entity_poly.pdbx_seq_one_letter_code
_entity_poly.pdbx_strand_id
1 'polypeptide(L)'
;MDNNQEIKLEIRINDDIASGQYINMAVVNHTDSEFVIDCIYVQPQVAKAQVQSRLITSPRHAKRLLLALQNNIEQYEKEYGTIGLSGINNQLKSQPMH
;
A
#
# COMPACT_ATOMS: atom_id res chain seq x y z
N MET A 1 36.81 12.84 4.13
CA MET A 1 36.58 11.43 3.79
C MET A 1 35.32 11.02 4.54
N ASP A 2 34.17 11.07 3.88
CA ASP A 2 32.89 10.76 4.51
C ASP A 2 32.72 9.24 4.54
N ASN A 3 32.85 8.67 5.74
CA ASN A 3 32.57 7.26 6.00
C ASN A 3 31.06 7.04 6.00
N ASN A 4 30.47 6.94 4.81
CA ASN A 4 29.10 6.45 4.64
C ASN A 4 29.12 4.92 4.84
N GLN A 5 29.18 4.46 6.09
CA GLN A 5 28.99 3.05 6.41
C GLN A 5 27.53 2.71 6.09
N GLU A 6 27.31 2.03 4.96
CA GLU A 6 26.02 1.44 4.61
C GLU A 6 25.58 0.51 5.75
N ILE A 7 24.59 0.96 6.53
CA ILE A 7 23.95 0.12 7.53
C ILE A 7 23.26 -1.01 6.75
N LYS A 8 23.86 -2.20 6.77
CA LYS A 8 23.23 -3.41 6.25
C LYS A 8 22.09 -3.77 7.18
N LEU A 9 20.87 -3.42 6.77
CA LEU A 9 19.65 -3.79 7.46
C LEU A 9 19.37 -5.28 7.20
N GLU A 10 19.48 -6.11 8.22
CA GLU A 10 18.98 -7.49 8.16
C GLU A 10 17.44 -7.44 8.29
N ILE A 11 16.74 -7.79 7.21
CA ILE A 11 15.28 -7.86 7.19
C ILE A 11 14.88 -9.29 7.57
N ARG A 12 14.13 -9.42 8.67
CA ARG A 12 13.55 -10.70 9.08
C ARG A 12 12.07 -10.74 8.70
N ILE A 13 11.64 -11.88 8.19
CA ILE A 13 10.25 -12.17 7.85
C ILE A 13 9.88 -13.52 8.46
N ASN A 14 8.74 -13.57 9.14
CA ASN A 14 8.21 -14.82 9.67
C ASN A 14 7.41 -15.54 8.57
N ASP A 15 7.27 -16.86 8.69
CA ASP A 15 6.64 -17.70 7.66
C ASP A 15 5.18 -17.30 7.35
N ASP A 16 4.44 -16.84 8.36
CA ASP A 16 3.07 -16.35 8.23
C ASP A 16 2.96 -15.04 7.46
N ILE A 17 3.93 -14.14 7.61
CA ILE A 17 4.02 -12.91 6.82
C ILE A 17 4.55 -13.21 5.41
N ALA A 18 5.46 -14.17 5.29
CA ALA A 18 6.05 -14.58 4.02
C ALA A 18 5.02 -15.18 3.04
N SER A 19 3.96 -15.83 3.54
CA SER A 19 2.87 -16.32 2.68
C SER A 19 2.07 -15.20 2.01
N GLY A 20 2.15 -13.98 2.55
CA GLY A 20 1.42 -12.82 2.06
C GLY A 20 -0.08 -12.89 2.34
N GLN A 21 -0.77 -11.78 2.06
CA GLN A 21 -2.22 -11.66 2.13
C GLN A 21 -2.74 -11.05 0.84
N TYR A 22 -3.76 -11.67 0.23
CA TYR A 22 -4.40 -11.11 -0.94
C TYR A 22 -5.34 -9.97 -0.56
N ILE A 23 -5.22 -8.83 -1.25
CA ILE A 23 -6.08 -7.67 -1.11
C ILE A 23 -6.55 -7.23 -2.50
N ASN A 24 -7.74 -6.65 -2.57
CA ASN A 24 -8.28 -6.06 -3.81
C ASN A 24 -8.78 -4.62 -3.60
N MET A 25 -8.61 -4.08 -2.39
CA MET A 25 -8.98 -2.73 -2.04
C MET A 25 -8.01 -2.20 -0.97
N ALA A 26 -7.73 -0.89 -1.02
CA ALA A 26 -7.05 -0.18 0.05
C ALA A 26 -7.85 1.08 0.40
N VAL A 27 -8.07 1.32 1.69
CA VAL A 27 -8.65 2.58 2.20
C VAL A 27 -7.55 3.32 2.94
N VAL A 28 -7.34 4.59 2.58
CA VAL A 28 -6.28 5.42 3.15
C VAL A 28 -6.90 6.60 3.88
N ASN A 29 -6.62 6.71 5.18
CA ASN A 29 -6.97 7.85 6.01
C ASN A 29 -5.69 8.46 6.59
N HIS A 30 -5.75 9.72 7.02
CA HIS A 30 -4.60 10.36 7.65
C HIS A 30 -4.98 11.47 8.63
N THR A 31 -4.03 11.80 9.48
CA THR A 31 -3.94 13.03 10.28
C THR A 31 -2.61 13.71 9.94
N ASP A 32 -2.31 14.85 10.57
CA ASP A 32 -1.00 15.50 10.42
C ASP A 32 0.17 14.63 10.91
N SER A 33 -0.09 13.66 11.79
CA SER A 33 0.96 12.82 12.39
C SER A 33 1.09 11.45 11.73
N GLU A 34 0.00 10.91 11.17
CA GLU A 34 -0.05 9.51 10.75
C GLU A 34 -0.92 9.29 9.51
N PHE A 35 -0.52 8.32 8.70
CA PHE A 35 -1.33 7.69 7.66
C PHE A 35 -1.71 6.29 8.14
N VAL A 36 -2.99 5.94 7.94
CA VAL A 36 -3.53 4.61 8.18
C VAL A 36 -4.00 4.04 6.84
N ILE A 37 -3.45 2.90 6.45
CA ILE A 37 -3.80 2.18 5.23
C ILE A 37 -4.42 0.84 5.63
N ASP A 38 -5.71 0.70 5.39
CA ASP A 38 -6.42 -0.56 5.55
C ASP A 38 -6.40 -1.32 4.23
N CYS A 39 -5.69 -2.45 4.23
CA CYS A 39 -5.61 -3.39 3.13
C CYS A 39 -6.77 -4.38 3.25
N ILE A 40 -7.74 -4.32 2.34
CA ILE A 40 -9.04 -4.97 2.45
C ILE A 40 -9.20 -6.02 1.36
N TYR A 41 -9.76 -7.15 1.74
CA TYR A 41 -10.33 -8.12 0.81
C TYR A 41 -11.86 -8.01 0.84
N VAL A 42 -12.42 -7.61 -0.29
CA VAL A 42 -13.87 -7.61 -0.53
C VAL A 42 -14.25 -8.90 -1.26
N GLN A 43 -15.11 -9.70 -0.66
CA GLN A 43 -15.67 -10.91 -1.27
C GLN A 43 -16.77 -10.51 -2.27
N PRO A 44 -16.61 -10.80 -3.58
CA PRO A 44 -17.55 -10.34 -4.60
C PRO A 44 -18.97 -10.89 -4.43
N GLN A 45 -19.11 -12.09 -3.86
CA GLN A 45 -20.37 -12.83 -3.84
C GLN A 45 -21.25 -12.54 -2.62
N VAL A 46 -20.66 -12.16 -1.49
CA VAL A 46 -21.36 -12.11 -0.18
C VAL A 46 -21.39 -10.72 0.44
N ALA A 47 -21.05 -9.67 -0.34
CA ALA A 47 -21.00 -8.27 0.12
C ALA A 47 -20.28 -8.10 1.48
N LYS A 48 -19.26 -8.92 1.72
CA LYS A 48 -18.48 -8.93 2.96
C LYS A 48 -17.08 -8.42 2.67
N ALA A 49 -16.61 -7.49 3.48
CA ALA A 49 -15.25 -6.99 3.45
C ALA A 49 -14.53 -7.38 4.74
N GLN A 50 -13.24 -7.70 4.63
CA GLN A 50 -12.37 -7.99 5.76
C GLN A 50 -11.05 -7.22 5.61
N VAL A 51 -10.65 -6.50 6.66
CA VAL A 51 -9.30 -5.92 6.75
C VAL A 51 -8.31 -7.06 6.96
N GLN A 52 -7.41 -7.25 6.00
CA GLN A 52 -6.37 -8.28 6.04
C GLN A 52 -5.12 -7.78 6.77
N SER A 53 -4.82 -6.48 6.62
CA SER A 53 -3.72 -5.82 7.32
C SER A 53 -4.00 -4.33 7.45
N ARG A 54 -3.45 -3.72 8.50
CA ARG A 54 -3.47 -2.28 8.73
C ARG A 54 -2.04 -1.78 8.87
N LEU A 55 -1.65 -0.86 7.99
CA LEU A 55 -0.37 -0.17 8.08
C LEU A 55 -0.59 1.21 8.68
N ILE A 56 0.14 1.53 9.75
CA ILE A 56 0.18 2.87 10.35
C ILE A 56 1.59 3.41 10.14
N THR A 57 1.72 4.59 9.57
CA THR A 57 3.02 5.15 9.19
C THR A 57 3.03 6.66 9.21
N SER A 58 4.20 7.28 9.33
CA SER A 58 4.32 8.74 9.27
C SER A 58 4.06 9.27 7.84
N PRO A 59 3.63 10.53 7.65
CA PRO A 59 3.47 11.15 6.33
C PRO A 59 4.72 11.03 5.44
N ARG A 60 5.92 11.18 6.03
CA ARG A 60 7.19 11.07 5.31
C ARG A 60 7.41 9.66 4.76
N HIS A 61 7.11 8.63 5.56
CA HIS A 61 7.24 7.24 5.16
C HIS A 61 6.15 6.83 4.17
N ALA A 62 4.92 7.31 4.32
CA ALA A 62 3.86 7.13 3.33
C ALA A 62 4.26 7.69 1.95
N LYS A 63 4.85 8.89 1.90
CA LYS A 63 5.32 9.48 0.64
C LYS A 63 6.43 8.65 0.00
N ARG A 64 7.37 8.11 0.80
CA ARG A 64 8.42 7.20 0.30
C ARG A 64 7.82 5.91 -0.27
N LEU A 65 6.84 5.33 0.41
CA LEU A 65 6.13 4.14 -0.06
C LEU A 65 5.44 4.39 -1.41
N LEU A 66 4.71 5.50 -1.54
CA LEU A 66 4.06 5.89 -2.80
C LEU A 66 5.07 5.96 -3.95
N LEU A 67 6.17 6.69 -3.78
CA LEU A 67 7.18 6.85 -4.83
C LEU A 67 7.83 5.52 -5.21
N ALA A 68 8.15 4.68 -4.23
CA ALA A 68 8.68 3.34 -4.50
C ALA A 68 7.68 2.48 -5.27
N LEU A 69 6.40 2.50 -4.89
CA LEU A 69 5.35 1.75 -5.57
C LEU A 69 5.12 2.24 -6.99
N GLN A 70 5.06 3.57 -7.20
CA GLN A 70 4.92 4.18 -8.52
C GLN A 70 6.06 3.75 -9.45
N ASN A 71 7.32 3.86 -9.00
CA ASN A 71 8.48 3.46 -9.79
C ASN A 71 8.43 1.98 -10.20
N ASN A 72 8.00 1.09 -9.29
CA ASN A 72 7.88 -0.34 -9.58
C ASN A 72 6.74 -0.65 -10.57
N ILE A 73 5.59 0.03 -10.44
CA ILE A 73 4.49 -0.09 -11.40
C ILE A 73 4.92 0.40 -12.78
N GLU A 74 5.57 1.57 -12.87
CA GLU A 74 6.08 2.09 -14.13
C GLU A 74 7.07 1.14 -14.80
N GLN A 75 7.95 0.50 -14.02
CA GLN A 75 8.88 -0.49 -14.54
C GLN A 75 8.16 -1.75 -15.05
N TYR A 76 7.18 -2.23 -14.29
CA TYR A 76 6.34 -3.35 -14.70
C TYR A 76 5.59 -3.03 -16.01
N GLU A 77 4.96 -1.85 -16.13
CA GLU A 77 4.18 -1.48 -17.31
C GLU A 77 5.04 -1.33 -18.57
N LYS A 78 6.30 -0.91 -18.44
CA LYS A 78 7.25 -0.89 -19.56
C LYS A 78 7.55 -2.28 -20.11
N GLU A 79 7.51 -3.30 -19.27
CA GLU A 79 7.86 -4.69 -19.63
C GLU A 79 6.63 -5.51 -20.04
N TYR A 80 5.51 -5.34 -19.34
CA TYR A 80 4.31 -6.18 -19.46
C TYR A 80 3.09 -5.48 -20.06
N GLY A 81 3.19 -4.18 -20.33
CA GLY A 81 2.10 -3.35 -20.83
C GLY A 81 1.31 -2.63 -19.73
N THR A 82 0.48 -1.68 -20.12
CA THR A 82 -0.22 -0.78 -19.21
C THR A 82 -1.32 -1.49 -18.41
N ILE A 83 -1.43 -1.14 -17.13
CA ILE A 83 -2.48 -1.63 -16.24
C ILE A 83 -3.75 -0.82 -16.50
N GLY A 84 -4.77 -1.48 -17.03
CA GLY A 84 -6.08 -0.87 -17.22
C GLY A 84 -6.82 -0.68 -15.89
N LEU A 85 -7.17 0.56 -15.53
CA LEU A 85 -7.94 0.87 -14.32
C LEU A 85 -9.47 0.76 -14.50
N SER A 86 -9.91 0.21 -15.63
CA SER A 86 -11.31 0.09 -16.06
C SER A 86 -12.12 -0.83 -15.14
N GLY A 87 -12.53 -0.31 -13.98
CA GLY A 87 -13.35 -1.04 -13.00
C GLY A 87 -13.40 -0.44 -11.58
N ILE A 88 -12.55 0.55 -11.26
CA ILE A 88 -12.53 1.16 -9.93
C ILE A 88 -13.58 2.29 -9.87
N ASN A 89 -14.79 1.98 -9.40
CA ASN A 89 -15.81 2.98 -9.11
C ASN A 89 -15.30 3.95 -8.03
N ASN A 90 -15.06 5.19 -8.43
CA ASN A 90 -14.59 6.32 -7.61
C ASN A 90 -15.64 6.82 -6.57
N GLN A 91 -16.60 6.00 -6.15
CA GLN A 91 -17.77 6.41 -5.38
C GLN A 91 -17.54 6.56 -3.86
N LEU A 92 -16.31 6.41 -3.36
CA LEU A 92 -15.99 6.61 -1.94
C LEU A 92 -15.22 7.91 -1.66
N LYS A 93 -15.02 8.78 -2.67
CA LYS A 93 -14.51 10.14 -2.44
C LYS A 93 -15.63 11.09 -2.05
N SER A 94 -16.09 11.01 -0.81
CA SER A 94 -16.79 12.12 -0.16
C SER A 94 -16.94 11.90 1.34
N GLN A 95 -15.88 12.23 2.10
CA GLN A 95 -16.04 12.94 3.36
C GLN A 95 -14.72 13.61 3.76
N PRO A 96 -14.66 14.94 3.87
CA PRO A 96 -13.60 15.57 4.64
C PRO A 96 -13.85 15.23 6.12
N MET A 97 -12.93 14.52 6.75
CA MET A 97 -12.86 14.43 8.20
C MET A 97 -12.00 15.61 8.65
N HIS A 98 -12.58 16.46 9.51
CA HIS A 98 -11.89 17.57 10.16
C HIS A 98 -10.66 17.10 10.96
#